data_AF-A0A7J9FL05-F1
#
_entry.id   AF-A0A7J9FL05-F1
#
_cell.length_a   1.000
_cell.length_b   1.000
_cell.length_c   1.000
_cell.angle_alpha   90.00
_cell.angle_beta   90.00
_cell.angle_gamma   90.00
#
_symmetry.space_group_name_H-M   'P 1'
#
loop_
_entity.id
_entity.type
_entity.pdbx_description
1 polymer ?
#
loop_
_entity_poly.entity_id
_entity_poly.type
_entity_poly.pdbx_seq_one_letter_code
_entity_poly.pdbx_strand_id
1 'polypeptide(L)'
;MCRYADFLSRSAYSNGRLLKYDLHTKNASVIYIGLMIPKRVALNKNHSFPLVAETTRRRILKFNLETNNFEPKVFVELPRVPDNVKMNHKGEFLVALNAGRLGEIKVLRKRR
;
A
#
# COMPACT_ATOMS: atom_id res chain seq x y z
N MET A 1 5.25 -19.40 -9.77
CA MET A 1 4.64 -18.70 -8.61
C MET A 1 5.70 -17.86 -7.90
N CYS A 2 5.85 -16.58 -8.26
CA CYS A 2 6.69 -15.66 -7.50
C CYS A 2 5.99 -15.36 -6.17
N ARG A 3 6.60 -15.74 -5.06
CA ARG A 3 6.15 -15.29 -3.73
C ARG A 3 6.65 -13.86 -3.59
N TYR A 4 5.72 -12.90 -3.61
CA TYR A 4 6.04 -11.49 -3.41
C TYR A 4 6.45 -11.27 -1.95
N ALA A 5 7.69 -10.84 -1.72
CA ALA A 5 8.06 -10.21 -0.47
C ALA A 5 8.11 -8.70 -0.71
N ASP A 6 7.28 -7.96 0.02
CA ASP A 6 7.13 -6.52 -0.15
C ASP A 6 8.06 -5.80 0.82
N PHE A 7 9.03 -5.05 0.29
CA PHE A 7 9.92 -4.21 1.09
C PHE A 7 9.66 -2.73 0.75
N LEU A 8 9.60 -1.89 1.79
CA LEU A 8 9.46 -0.45 1.65
C LEU A 8 10.69 0.23 2.20
N SER A 9 11.30 1.11 1.40
CA SER A 9 12.28 2.06 1.91
C SER A 9 11.55 3.34 2.32
N ARG A 10 11.67 3.71 3.60
CA ARG A 10 10.98 4.86 4.19
C ARG A 10 11.90 6.08 4.21
N SER A 11 11.39 7.22 3.76
CA SER A 11 12.07 8.49 3.85
C SER A 11 11.09 9.63 4.05
N ALA A 12 11.56 10.70 4.71
CA ALA A 12 10.82 11.93 4.98
C ALA A 12 10.59 12.79 3.71
N TYR A 13 11.38 12.55 2.67
CA TYR A 13 11.25 13.16 1.35
C TYR A 13 10.50 12.23 0.39
N SER A 14 10.09 12.74 -0.78
CA SER A 14 9.40 11.97 -1.85
C SER A 14 10.35 11.03 -2.60
N ASN A 15 11.16 10.27 -1.88
CA ASN A 15 12.11 9.28 -2.41
C ASN A 15 11.90 7.90 -1.80
N GLY A 16 10.79 7.67 -1.07
CA GLY A 16 10.39 6.34 -0.64
C GLY A 16 10.17 5.42 -1.85
N ARG A 17 10.45 4.13 -1.66
CA ARG A 17 10.49 3.15 -2.75
C ARG A 17 9.62 1.95 -2.44
N LEU A 18 8.97 1.43 -3.48
CA LEU A 18 8.34 0.12 -3.46
C LEU A 18 9.25 -0.86 -4.20
N LEU A 19 9.59 -1.95 -3.53
CA LEU A 19 10.47 -2.98 -4.07
C LEU A 19 9.70 -4.28 -4.28
N LYS A 20 10.03 -4.97 -5.37
CA LYS A 20 9.62 -6.33 -5.65
C LYS A 20 10.80 -7.25 -5.40
N TYR A 21 10.62 -8.23 -4.53
CA TYR A 21 11.60 -9.29 -4.30
C TYR A 21 11.12 -10.60 -4.91
N ASP A 22 11.96 -11.24 -5.71
CA ASP A 22 11.71 -12.55 -6.30
C ASP A 22 12.44 -13.64 -5.49
N LEU A 23 11.68 -14.54 -4.86
CA LEU A 23 12.26 -15.60 -4.02
C LEU A 23 13.06 -16.65 -4.80
N HIS A 24 12.78 -16.85 -6.10
CA HIS A 24 13.44 -17.89 -6.89
C HIS A 24 14.84 -17.44 -7.30
N THR A 25 14.92 -16.21 -7.81
CA THR A 25 16.17 -15.60 -8.24
C THR A 25 16.92 -14.90 -7.11
N LYS A 26 16.27 -14.70 -5.96
CA LYS A 26 16.77 -13.93 -4.80
C LYS A 26 17.10 -12.48 -5.12
N ASN A 27 16.50 -11.92 -6.18
CA ASN A 27 16.76 -10.56 -6.64
C ASN A 27 15.71 -9.58 -6.15
N ALA A 28 16.16 -8.39 -5.74
CA ALA A 28 15.32 -7.24 -5.44
C ALA A 28 15.34 -6.25 -6.61
N SER A 29 14.18 -5.75 -6.99
CA SER A 29 14.02 -4.71 -8.02
C SER A 29 13.15 -3.57 -7.49
N VAL A 30 13.46 -2.34 -7.90
CA VAL A 30 12.64 -1.17 -7.56
C VAL A 30 11.53 -1.07 -8.60
N ILE A 31 10.26 -1.13 -8.16
CA ILE A 31 9.10 -1.02 -9.06
C ILE A 31 8.48 0.37 -9.05
N TYR A 32 8.73 1.17 -8.01
CA TYR A 32 8.29 2.56 -7.96
C TYR A 32 9.16 3.39 -7.01
N ILE A 33 9.39 4.66 -7.39
CA ILE A 33 10.10 5.68 -6.62
C ILE A 33 9.18 6.89 -6.53
N GLY A 34 9.16 7.57 -5.38
CA GLY A 34 8.36 8.80 -5.22
C GLY A 34 7.34 8.74 -4.10
N LEU A 35 7.38 7.69 -3.27
CA LEU A 35 6.44 7.52 -2.16
C LEU A 35 6.83 8.43 -1.00
N MET A 36 5.85 9.16 -0.45
CA MET A 36 6.05 9.98 0.75
C MET A 36 5.71 9.18 2.01
N ILE A 37 6.75 8.78 2.75
CA ILE A 37 6.62 8.01 3.99
C ILE A 37 5.69 6.80 3.82
N PRO A 38 6.04 5.85 2.93
CA PRO A 38 5.26 4.62 2.79
C PRO A 38 5.42 3.77 4.06
N LYS A 39 4.32 3.22 4.57
CA LYS A 39 4.33 2.44 5.82
C LYS A 39 4.19 0.94 5.62
N ARG A 40 3.08 0.51 5.01
CA ARG A 40 2.81 -0.92 4.81
C ARG A 40 2.21 -1.19 3.43
N VAL A 41 2.51 -2.39 2.96
CA VAL A 41 1.97 -2.98 1.74
C VAL A 41 0.98 -4.09 2.11
N ALA A 42 -0.14 -4.17 1.41
CA ALA A 42 -1.07 -5.28 1.52
C ALA A 42 -1.43 -5.80 0.14
N LEU A 43 -1.09 -7.06 -0.13
CA LEU A 43 -1.50 -7.75 -1.35
C LEU A 43 -2.97 -8.16 -1.29
N ASN A 44 -3.63 -8.13 -2.44
CA ASN A 44 -4.94 -8.73 -2.60
C ASN A 44 -4.86 -10.27 -2.62
N LYS A 45 -6.00 -10.95 -2.51
CA LYS A 45 -6.08 -12.42 -2.40
C LYS A 45 -5.38 -13.18 -3.53
N ASN A 46 -5.41 -12.62 -4.75
CA ASN A 46 -4.83 -13.26 -5.94
C ASN A 46 -3.43 -12.72 -6.26
N HIS A 47 -2.86 -11.85 -5.42
CA HIS A 47 -1.54 -11.23 -5.60
C HIS A 47 -1.39 -10.46 -6.94
N SER A 48 -2.49 -9.95 -7.49
CA SER A 48 -2.50 -9.15 -8.71
C SER A 48 -2.27 -7.65 -8.48
N PHE A 49 -2.51 -7.16 -7.26
CA PHE A 49 -2.21 -5.78 -6.91
C PHE A 49 -1.89 -5.62 -5.40
N PRO A 50 -0.88 -4.83 -5.05
CA PRO A 50 -0.70 -4.35 -3.70
C PRO A 50 -1.38 -3.00 -3.49
N LEU A 51 -1.80 -2.78 -2.26
CA LEU A 51 -2.15 -1.47 -1.73
C LEU A 51 -1.03 -0.95 -0.84
N VAL A 52 -0.67 0.33 -1.00
CA VAL A 52 0.35 1.00 -0.19
C VAL A 52 -0.26 2.22 0.48
N ALA A 53 -0.05 2.35 1.79
CA ALA A 53 -0.46 3.53 2.55
C ALA A 53 0.60 4.64 2.45
N GLU A 54 0.21 5.79 1.90
CA GLU A 54 1.04 7.00 1.82
C GLU A 54 0.64 7.99 2.91
N THR A 55 1.53 8.18 3.89
CA THR A 55 1.23 8.88 5.16
C THR A 55 0.95 10.36 4.93
N THR A 56 1.88 11.07 4.29
CA THR A 56 1.82 12.55 4.13
C THR A 56 0.66 12.97 3.25
N ARG A 57 0.40 12.22 2.18
CA ARG A 57 -0.69 12.49 1.23
C ARG A 57 -2.04 11.90 1.65
N ARG A 58 -2.11 11.24 2.82
CA ARG A 58 -3.34 10.66 3.40
C ARG A 58 -4.15 9.84 2.40
N ARG A 59 -3.49 8.95 1.66
CA ARG A 59 -4.15 8.17 0.60
C ARG A 59 -3.61 6.75 0.55
N ILE A 60 -4.43 5.86 0.00
CA ILE A 60 -4.02 4.51 -0.37
C ILE A 60 -3.79 4.47 -1.87
N LEU A 61 -2.62 3.99 -2.27
CA LEU A 61 -2.26 3.78 -3.67
C LEU A 61 -2.44 2.31 -4.02
N LYS A 62 -2.93 2.04 -5.23
CA LYS A 62 -3.03 0.71 -5.84
C LYS A 62 -2.05 0.61 -6.98
N PHE A 63 -1.20 -0.42 -6.95
CA PHE A 63 -0.28 -0.75 -8.04
C PHE A 63 -0.80 -1.96 -8.78
N ASN A 64 -0.71 -1.99 -10.11
CA ASN A 64 -1.08 -3.18 -10.87
C ASN A 64 0.16 -4.03 -11.15
N LEU A 65 0.17 -5.29 -10.71
CA LEU A 65 1.28 -6.22 -10.95
C LEU A 65 1.11 -7.03 -12.24
N GLU A 66 -0.11 -7.08 -12.79
CA GLU A 66 -0.40 -7.80 -14.04
C GLU A 66 0.06 -7.02 -15.27
N THR A 67 0.29 -5.71 -15.12
CA THR A 67 0.79 -4.85 -16.17
C THR A 67 2.28 -4.55 -15.97
N ASN A 68 3.03 -4.42 -17.06
CA ASN A 68 4.40 -3.85 -17.02
C ASN A 68 4.43 -2.34 -16.69
N ASN A 69 3.28 -1.76 -16.36
CA ASN A 69 3.16 -0.39 -15.90
C ASN A 69 2.89 -0.39 -14.38
N PHE A 70 3.86 0.11 -13.61
CA PHE A 70 3.78 0.22 -12.14
C PHE A 70 3.35 1.60 -11.66
N GLU A 71 2.75 2.42 -12.54
CA GLU A 71 2.17 3.69 -12.13
C GLU A 71 0.99 3.46 -11.16
N PRO A 72 1.04 4.04 -9.95
CA PRO A 72 -0.01 3.86 -8.98
C PRO A 72 -1.25 4.67 -9.33
N LYS A 73 -2.41 4.10 -9.02
CA LYS A 73 -3.68 4.84 -8.99
C LYS A 73 -4.09 5.13 -7.55
N VAL A 74 -4.67 6.29 -7.30
CA VAL A 74 -5.31 6.58 -6.01
C VAL A 74 -6.50 5.64 -5.86
N PHE A 75 -6.44 4.76 -4.87
CA PHE A 75 -7.53 3.83 -4.56
C PHE A 75 -8.58 4.50 -3.69
N VAL A 76 -8.14 5.22 -2.67
CA VAL A 76 -8.99 6.01 -1.78
C VAL A 76 -8.17 7.10 -1.09
N GLU A 77 -8.75 8.28 -0.96
CA GLU A 77 -8.25 9.33 -0.08
C GLU A 77 -8.87 9.18 1.31
N LEU A 78 -8.07 9.43 2.34
CA LEU A 78 -8.44 9.16 3.73
C LEU A 78 -8.61 10.47 4.50
N PRO A 79 -9.61 10.54 5.40
CA PRO A 79 -9.84 11.73 6.21
C PRO A 79 -8.72 11.99 7.22
N ARG A 80 -7.93 10.95 7.55
CA ARG A 80 -6.86 10.97 8.55
C ARG A 80 -5.63 10.26 8.03
N VAL A 81 -4.50 10.50 8.69
CA VAL A 81 -3.22 9.89 8.34
C VAL A 81 -3.30 8.36 8.49
N PRO A 82 -3.08 7.58 7.41
CA PRO A 82 -3.04 6.14 7.53
C PRO A 82 -1.78 5.70 8.28
N ASP A 83 -1.94 4.66 9.08
CA ASP A 83 -0.82 3.96 9.67
C ASP A 83 -0.54 2.66 8.91
N ASN A 84 -1.54 1.77 8.85
CA ASN A 84 -1.33 0.40 8.43
C ASN A 84 -2.50 -0.12 7.60
N VAL A 85 -2.21 -0.87 6.54
CA VAL A 85 -3.22 -1.56 5.71
C VAL A 85 -3.06 -3.07 5.85
N LYS A 86 -4.16 -3.81 6.07
CA LYS A 86 -4.17 -5.28 6.12
C LYS A 86 -5.34 -5.82 5.32
N MET A 87 -5.15 -6.93 4.61
CA MET A 87 -6.27 -7.69 4.07
C MET A 87 -6.79 -8.70 5.10
N ASN A 88 -8.10 -8.86 5.21
CA ASN A 88 -8.73 -9.91 6.00
C ASN A 88 -8.98 -11.18 5.16
N HIS A 89 -9.43 -12.28 5.79
CA HIS A 89 -9.70 -13.55 5.12
C HIS A 89 -10.82 -13.47 4.06
N LYS A 90 -11.70 -12.46 4.13
CA LYS A 90 -12.77 -12.20 3.17
C LYS A 90 -12.30 -11.40 1.95
N GLY A 91 -11.05 -10.93 1.93
CA GLY A 91 -10.50 -10.09 0.86
C GLY A 91 -10.79 -8.59 1.02
N GLU A 92 -11.27 -8.17 2.20
CA GLU A 92 -11.49 -6.75 2.51
C GLU A 92 -10.22 -6.14 3.11
N PHE A 93 -9.96 -4.87 2.82
CA PHE A 93 -8.82 -4.14 3.36
C PHE A 93 -9.23 -3.31 4.58
N LEU A 94 -8.58 -3.58 5.71
CA LEU A 94 -8.67 -2.82 6.93
C LEU A 94 -7.53 -1.79 6.94
N VAL A 95 -7.88 -0.52 7.09
CA VAL A 95 -6.93 0.58 7.17
C VAL A 95 -6.99 1.18 8.57
N ALA A 96 -5.89 1.08 9.30
CA ALA A 96 -5.70 1.78 10.56
C ALA A 96 -5.45 3.26 10.26
N LEU A 97 -6.26 4.12 10.88
CA LEU A 97 -6.11 5.56 10.81
C LEU A 97 -5.59 6.05 12.14
N ASN A 98 -4.63 6.97 12.11
CA ASN A 98 -4.22 7.66 13.31
C ASN A 98 -5.41 8.41 13.89
N ALA A 99 -5.76 8.08 15.13
CA ALA A 99 -6.61 8.92 15.96
C ALA A 99 -5.82 10.19 16.28
N GLY A 100 -5.74 11.15 15.35
CA GLY A 100 -5.49 12.54 15.74
C GLY A 100 -6.39 12.88 16.93
N ARG A 101 -5.90 13.70 17.89
CA ARG A 101 -6.60 13.99 19.15
C ARG A 101 -8.12 14.17 18.93
N LEU A 102 -8.86 13.13 19.30
CA LEU A 102 -10.33 12.91 19.28
C LEU A 102 -11.09 13.05 17.94
N GLY A 103 -12.14 12.22 17.78
CA GLY A 103 -13.21 12.37 16.78
C GLY A 103 -13.41 11.20 15.80
N GLU A 104 -14.10 10.15 16.26
CA GLU A 104 -14.77 9.04 15.54
C GLU A 104 -14.02 8.20 14.46
N ILE A 105 -14.04 6.88 14.66
CA ILE A 105 -13.58 5.87 13.69
C ILE A 105 -14.72 5.58 12.70
N LYS A 106 -14.61 6.08 11.46
CA LYS A 106 -15.50 5.67 10.36
C LYS A 106 -14.95 4.43 9.66
N VAL A 107 -15.73 3.35 9.70
CA VAL A 107 -15.51 2.16 8.85
C VAL A 107 -15.89 2.52 7.42
N LEU A 108 -14.90 2.63 6.53
CA LEU A 108 -15.13 2.80 5.10
C LEU A 108 -15.63 1.48 4.50
N ARG A 109 -16.94 1.38 4.25
CA ARG A 109 -17.55 0.35 3.41
C ARG A 109 -17.94 0.96 2.08
N LYS A 110 -17.25 0.61 0.99
CA LYS A 110 -17.74 0.87 -0.37
C LYS A 110 -18.71 -0.25 -0.73
N ARG A 111 -20.02 0.00 -0.65
CA ARG A 111 -21.03 -0.84 -1.31
C ARG A 111 -21.07 -0.47 -2.79
N ARG A 112 -21.30 -1.48 -3.64
CA ARG A 112 -21.47 -1.34 -5.08
C ARG A 112 -22.62 -0.39 -5.41
#